data_AF-A0A8J7G4L1-F1
#
_entry.id   AF-A0A8J7G4L1-F1
#
_cell.length_a   1.000
_cell.length_b   1.000
_cell.length_c   1.000
_cell.angle_alpha   90.00
_cell.angle_beta   90.00
_cell.angle_gamma   90.00
#
_symmetry.space_group_name_H-M   'P 1'
#
loop_
_entity.id
_entity.type
_entity.pdbx_description
1 polymer ?
#
loop_
_entity_poly.entity_id
_entity_poly.type
_entity_poly.pdbx_seq_one_letter_code
_entity_poly.pdbx_strand_id
1 'polypeptide(L)'
;MHIGTDEYDKKEAETFRKFTDFLIKIVQNNGKKVRAWGALTHANGDTPVTSKDVTLNMWYNGYADPIEMKKLGYKQISTPDGWLYIVPAAGYYYDYLNVNNIYNKWEPRHIGNISFEKGDPTIVGGMFAIWNDIAGNGISEKDVHNRSFPALQVLAEKMWNSEEQSLSLFDFNQKKLSVTEAPGLNLRGYYGESIQKLMDYHFENNFINSVSNNNSGIAYENIAFVNGISGQGITSNNQGKITFPFEEIGNSYTVSFWAKPVHPNASLNFKSKHAIFYINPNVIGYSREGYDYELSENTLQSNWHMITIIGNKEQTSLFINGQLIKKMETEKIVLPYKDKTDKEITYNKVKTLTFPLRDLMMNNYIIDEFKVYNIEFSKDEILSEYNLYK
;
A
#
# COMPACT_ATOMS: atom_id res chain seq x y z
N MET A 1 2.72 4.44 26.89
CA MET A 1 3.77 4.92 25.97
C MET A 1 4.69 3.77 25.66
N HIS A 2 5.04 3.55 24.38
CA HIS A 2 6.04 2.54 24.03
C HIS A 2 7.44 3.16 24.11
N ILE A 3 8.39 2.55 24.83
CA ILE A 3 9.74 3.11 25.04
C ILE A 3 10.83 2.49 24.14
N GLY A 4 10.45 1.53 23.29
CA GLY A 4 11.38 0.84 22.39
C GLY A 4 12.12 -0.25 23.15
N THR A 5 13.42 0.00 23.37
CA THR A 5 14.37 -0.85 24.12
C THR A 5 14.50 -2.27 23.56
N ASP A 6 14.55 -2.38 22.24
CA ASP A 6 14.86 -3.59 21.46
C ASP A 6 16.29 -3.59 20.92
N GLU A 7 16.82 -4.78 20.60
CA GLU A 7 18.04 -4.99 19.79
C GLU A 7 19.36 -4.35 20.27
N TYR A 8 19.48 -3.99 21.56
CA TYR A 8 20.76 -3.60 22.14
C TYR A 8 21.76 -4.78 22.18
N ASP A 9 23.05 -4.48 22.03
CA ASP A 9 24.12 -5.49 22.09
C ASP A 9 24.12 -6.17 23.47
N LYS A 10 24.18 -7.51 23.45
CA LYS A 10 24.24 -8.33 24.67
C LYS A 10 25.38 -7.94 25.61
N LYS A 11 26.50 -7.43 25.07
CA LYS A 11 27.66 -6.97 25.86
C LYS A 11 27.33 -5.77 26.76
N GLU A 12 26.27 -5.03 26.45
CA GLU A 12 25.85 -3.85 27.19
C GLU A 12 24.69 -4.14 28.15
N ALA A 13 24.42 -5.41 28.47
CA ALA A 13 23.22 -5.84 29.20
C ALA A 13 22.96 -5.01 30.47
N GLU A 14 23.93 -4.82 31.36
CA GLU A 14 23.72 -4.06 32.60
C GLU A 14 23.38 -2.59 32.35
N THR A 15 24.09 -1.95 31.42
CA THR A 15 23.83 -0.55 31.03
C THR A 15 22.45 -0.42 30.38
N PHE A 16 22.11 -1.35 29.49
CA PHE A 16 20.80 -1.43 28.84
C PHE A 16 19.67 -1.62 29.85
N ARG A 17 19.83 -2.51 30.83
CA ARG A 17 18.84 -2.74 31.90
C ARG A 17 18.63 -1.49 32.74
N LYS A 18 19.72 -0.85 33.16
CA LYS A 18 19.68 0.43 33.89
C LYS A 18 18.96 1.51 33.09
N PHE A 19 19.24 1.61 31.80
CA PHE A 19 18.60 2.59 30.90
C PHE A 19 17.12 2.30 30.70
N THR A 20 16.76 1.03 30.48
CA THR A 20 15.36 0.59 30.34
C THR A 20 14.56 0.92 31.59
N ASP A 21 15.08 0.60 32.78
CA ASP A 21 14.44 0.93 34.06
C ASP A 21 14.31 2.45 34.28
N PHE A 22 15.33 3.21 33.90
CA PHE A 22 15.29 4.68 33.93
C PHE A 22 14.15 5.25 33.06
N LEU A 23 14.01 4.77 31.82
CA LEU A 23 12.92 5.18 30.93
C LEU A 23 11.55 4.77 31.47
N ILE A 24 11.43 3.54 32.02
CA ILE A 24 10.20 3.07 32.68
C ILE A 24 9.80 4.05 33.78
N LYS A 25 10.74 4.38 34.69
CA LYS A 25 10.50 5.30 35.81
C LYS A 25 10.12 6.71 35.35
N ILE A 26 10.77 7.25 34.32
CA ILE A 26 10.39 8.56 33.76
C ILE A 26 8.94 8.55 33.32
N VAL A 27 8.55 7.56 32.51
CA VAL A 27 7.19 7.48 31.94
C VAL A 27 6.15 7.27 33.04
N GLN A 28 6.44 6.41 34.02
CA GLN A 28 5.54 6.15 35.16
C GLN A 28 5.42 7.36 36.10
N ASN A 29 6.52 8.08 36.39
CA ASN A 29 6.50 9.30 37.19
C ASN A 29 5.67 10.42 36.52
N ASN A 30 5.50 10.36 35.20
CA ASN A 30 4.59 11.23 34.44
C ASN A 30 3.15 10.67 34.34
N GLY A 31 2.81 9.67 35.17
CA GLY A 31 1.47 9.10 35.27
C GLY A 31 1.04 8.24 34.07
N LYS A 32 1.98 7.72 33.28
CA LYS A 32 1.69 6.91 32.09
C LYS A 32 2.09 5.45 32.30
N LYS A 33 1.29 4.52 31.74
CA LYS A 33 1.66 3.10 31.64
C LYS A 33 2.75 2.90 30.57
N VAL A 34 3.65 1.95 30.83
CA VAL A 34 4.79 1.67 29.94
C VAL A 34 4.52 0.42 29.10
N ARG A 35 4.90 0.52 27.83
CA ARG A 35 5.01 -0.60 26.91
C ARG A 35 6.46 -0.64 26.39
N ALA A 36 7.04 -1.81 26.20
CA ALA A 36 8.40 -1.97 25.67
C ALA A 36 8.50 -3.24 24.84
N TRP A 37 9.51 -3.37 24.00
CA TRP A 37 9.84 -4.65 23.39
C TRP A 37 10.48 -5.57 24.44
N GLY A 38 10.09 -6.84 24.46
CA GLY A 38 10.76 -7.82 25.30
C GLY A 38 12.21 -8.05 24.86
N ALA A 39 13.16 -7.85 25.78
CA ALA A 39 14.60 -8.01 25.51
C ALA A 39 15.42 -8.57 26.69
N LEU A 40 14.79 -8.85 27.84
CA LEU A 40 15.50 -9.13 29.10
C LEU A 40 16.08 -10.55 29.21
N THR A 41 15.69 -11.47 28.31
CA THR A 41 16.36 -12.78 28.21
C THR A 41 17.68 -12.66 27.45
N HIS A 42 17.71 -11.87 26.37
CA HIS A 42 18.94 -11.56 25.64
C HIS A 42 19.87 -10.70 26.50
N ALA A 43 19.35 -9.63 27.09
CA ALA A 43 20.04 -8.77 28.05
C ALA A 43 19.90 -9.29 29.49
N ASN A 44 20.31 -10.54 29.72
CA ASN A 44 20.36 -11.12 31.06
C ASN A 44 21.40 -10.38 31.93
N GLY A 45 21.07 -10.17 33.20
CA GLY A 45 21.92 -9.43 34.14
C GLY A 45 21.24 -9.20 35.49
N ASP A 46 22.00 -8.64 36.42
CA ASP A 46 21.64 -8.46 37.82
C ASP A 46 20.91 -7.14 38.09
N THR A 47 21.12 -6.10 37.26
CA THR A 47 20.43 -4.81 37.44
C THR A 47 18.91 -5.03 37.35
N PRO A 48 18.13 -4.65 38.37
CA PRO A 48 16.68 -4.85 38.35
C PRO A 48 16.02 -3.93 37.32
N VAL A 49 15.00 -4.46 36.65
CA VAL A 49 14.14 -3.70 35.74
C VAL A 49 12.71 -3.81 36.24
N THR A 50 12.06 -2.66 36.42
CA THR A 50 10.69 -2.56 36.95
C THR A 50 9.70 -3.32 36.05
N SER A 51 8.99 -4.30 36.62
CA SER A 51 7.94 -5.06 35.92
C SER A 51 6.52 -4.61 36.23
N LYS A 52 6.32 -3.99 37.40
CA LYS A 52 5.01 -3.49 37.84
C LYS A 52 4.49 -2.45 36.85
N ASP A 53 3.27 -2.65 36.37
CA ASP A 53 2.58 -1.77 35.41
C ASP A 53 3.36 -1.55 34.08
N VAL A 54 4.14 -2.56 33.68
CA VAL A 54 4.84 -2.63 32.39
C VAL A 54 4.27 -3.76 31.53
N THR A 55 4.02 -3.47 30.25
CA THR A 55 3.60 -4.46 29.25
C THR A 55 4.69 -4.67 28.20
N LEU A 56 5.04 -5.91 27.91
CA LEU A 56 6.04 -6.25 26.90
C LEU A 56 5.37 -6.71 25.61
N ASN A 57 5.79 -6.16 24.47
CA ASN A 57 5.56 -6.76 23.17
C ASN A 57 6.55 -7.94 23.00
N MET A 58 6.02 -9.14 22.95
CA MET A 58 6.80 -10.38 22.93
C MET A 58 6.96 -10.82 21.48
N TRP A 59 8.06 -10.36 20.87
CA TRP A 59 8.27 -10.45 19.43
C TRP A 59 9.14 -11.62 19.02
N TYR A 60 10.16 -11.95 19.80
CA TYR A 60 11.04 -13.08 19.52
C TYR A 60 11.48 -13.74 20.83
N ASN A 61 11.25 -15.06 20.96
CA ASN A 61 11.47 -15.79 22.20
C ASN A 61 12.95 -15.79 22.66
N GLY A 62 13.90 -15.63 21.73
CA GLY A 62 15.33 -15.51 22.06
C GLY A 62 15.68 -14.20 22.77
N TYR A 63 14.92 -13.13 22.52
CA TYR A 63 15.10 -11.84 23.18
C TYR A 63 14.35 -11.76 24.51
N ALA A 64 13.15 -12.33 24.56
CA ALA A 64 12.38 -12.47 25.80
C ALA A 64 11.63 -13.80 25.83
N ASP A 65 12.03 -14.66 26.76
CA ASP A 65 11.33 -15.91 27.05
C ASP A 65 9.98 -15.58 27.71
N PRO A 66 8.84 -16.04 27.14
CA PRO A 66 7.52 -15.67 27.66
C PRO A 66 7.23 -16.18 29.06
N ILE A 67 7.78 -17.35 29.42
CA ILE A 67 7.56 -17.97 30.74
C ILE A 67 8.38 -17.23 31.79
N GLU A 68 9.63 -16.86 31.50
CA GLU A 68 10.46 -16.06 32.40
C GLU A 68 9.90 -14.64 32.58
N MET A 69 9.44 -13.99 31.49
CA MET A 69 8.81 -12.66 31.61
C MET A 69 7.53 -12.70 32.44
N LYS A 70 6.76 -13.80 32.36
CA LYS A 70 5.61 -14.05 33.24
C LYS A 70 6.04 -14.17 34.71
N LYS A 71 7.09 -14.95 35.01
CA LYS A 71 7.62 -15.10 36.37
C LYS A 71 8.08 -13.78 36.97
N LEU A 72 8.65 -12.89 36.15
CA LEU A 72 9.04 -11.53 36.54
C LEU A 72 7.84 -10.58 36.73
N GLY A 73 6.63 -10.99 36.34
CA GLY A 73 5.39 -10.24 36.56
C GLY A 73 5.00 -9.29 35.41
N TYR A 74 5.66 -9.35 34.26
CA TYR A 74 5.30 -8.52 33.11
C TYR A 74 3.99 -8.97 32.48
N LYS A 75 3.14 -8.01 32.09
CA LYS A 75 2.06 -8.27 31.13
C LYS A 75 2.64 -8.40 29.73
N GLN A 76 2.00 -9.18 28.87
CA GLN A 76 2.53 -9.55 27.56
C GLN A 76 1.50 -9.35 26.46
N ILE A 77 1.94 -8.73 25.36
CA ILE A 77 1.23 -8.67 24.08
C ILE A 77 1.93 -9.65 23.15
N SER A 78 1.19 -10.61 22.60
CA SER A 78 1.71 -11.51 21.58
C SER A 78 2.03 -10.73 20.30
N THR A 79 3.31 -10.68 19.91
CA THR A 79 3.73 -10.06 18.65
C THR A 79 4.76 -10.92 17.90
N PRO A 80 4.60 -12.26 17.83
CA PRO A 80 5.63 -13.14 17.31
C PRO A 80 6.01 -12.82 15.86
N ASP A 81 7.29 -12.58 15.65
CA ASP A 81 7.91 -12.20 14.40
C ASP A 81 7.63 -13.22 13.27
N GLY A 82 7.80 -14.51 13.56
CA GLY A 82 7.53 -15.61 12.64
C GLY A 82 6.06 -15.81 12.25
N TRP A 83 5.14 -15.00 12.78
CA TRP A 83 3.70 -15.08 12.46
C TRP A 83 3.11 -13.74 12.01
N LEU A 84 3.55 -12.64 12.62
CA LEU A 84 2.83 -11.36 12.57
C LEU A 84 3.69 -10.19 12.09
N TYR A 85 4.89 -10.44 11.57
CA TYR A 85 5.72 -9.39 10.98
C TYR A 85 5.55 -9.37 9.46
N ILE A 86 5.22 -8.18 8.95
CA ILE A 86 5.31 -7.85 7.54
C ILE A 86 6.56 -7.00 7.33
N VAL A 87 7.44 -7.42 6.43
CA VAL A 87 8.58 -6.61 5.95
C VAL A 87 8.50 -6.52 4.43
N PRO A 88 7.90 -5.44 3.90
CA PRO A 88 7.58 -5.34 2.49
C PRO A 88 8.79 -5.54 1.57
N ALA A 89 8.67 -6.48 0.64
CA ALA A 89 9.65 -6.81 -0.40
C ALA A 89 11.09 -7.12 0.10
N ALA A 90 11.28 -7.48 1.37
CA ALA A 90 12.61 -7.66 1.96
C ALA A 90 13.26 -9.02 1.71
N GLY A 91 12.48 -10.05 1.37
CA GLY A 91 12.96 -11.42 1.17
C GLY A 91 13.15 -12.22 2.47
N TYR A 92 12.79 -11.64 3.61
CA TYR A 92 12.69 -12.29 4.93
C TYR A 92 11.44 -11.76 5.64
N TYR A 93 10.94 -12.51 6.63
CA TYR A 93 9.57 -12.37 7.14
C TYR A 93 8.55 -12.39 5.98
N TYR A 94 7.35 -11.89 6.20
CA TYR A 94 6.28 -11.93 5.20
C TYR A 94 6.22 -10.64 4.39
N ASP A 95 6.05 -10.73 3.07
CA ASP A 95 5.59 -9.58 2.26
C ASP A 95 4.09 -9.34 2.47
N TYR A 96 3.32 -10.43 2.56
CA TYR A 96 1.93 -10.48 3.02
C TYR A 96 1.79 -11.60 4.05
N LEU A 97 1.13 -11.32 5.19
CA LEU A 97 0.90 -12.37 6.18
C LEU A 97 0.15 -13.55 5.56
N ASN A 98 0.49 -14.77 6.01
CA ASN A 98 -0.28 -15.96 5.66
C ASN A 98 -1.60 -15.99 6.44
N VAL A 99 -2.57 -15.21 5.99
CA VAL A 99 -3.85 -14.97 6.66
C VAL A 99 -4.65 -16.26 6.89
N ASN A 100 -4.56 -17.24 5.99
CA ASN A 100 -5.22 -18.54 6.15
C ASN A 100 -4.56 -19.37 7.28
N ASN A 101 -3.24 -19.36 7.36
CA ASN A 101 -2.52 -20.04 8.44
C ASN A 101 -2.76 -19.37 9.79
N ILE A 102 -2.78 -18.03 9.83
CA ILE A 102 -3.12 -17.27 11.04
C ILE A 102 -4.54 -17.60 11.51
N TYR A 103 -5.52 -17.55 10.60
CA TYR A 103 -6.92 -17.83 10.93
C TYR A 103 -7.09 -19.20 11.61
N ASN A 104 -6.40 -20.21 11.06
CA ASN A 104 -6.53 -21.60 11.51
C ASN A 104 -5.69 -21.95 12.74
N LYS A 105 -4.56 -21.27 12.99
CA LYS A 105 -3.56 -21.77 13.96
C LYS A 105 -3.08 -20.75 14.97
N TRP A 106 -3.25 -19.45 14.71
CA TRP A 106 -2.76 -18.42 15.60
C TRP A 106 -3.87 -17.86 16.48
N GLU A 107 -3.54 -17.59 17.74
CA GLU A 107 -4.39 -16.93 18.73
C GLU A 107 -3.52 -15.98 19.56
N PRO A 108 -4.11 -14.94 20.20
CA PRO A 108 -3.35 -14.02 21.04
C PRO A 108 -2.55 -14.67 22.18
N ARG A 109 -2.93 -15.87 22.62
CA ARG A 109 -2.19 -16.66 23.64
C ARG A 109 -0.95 -17.38 23.11
N HIS A 110 -0.71 -17.35 21.79
CA HIS A 110 0.46 -17.95 21.15
C HIS A 110 1.57 -16.91 21.02
N ILE A 111 2.67 -17.07 21.76
CA ILE A 111 3.86 -16.22 21.70
C ILE A 111 5.02 -17.06 21.17
N GLY A 112 5.18 -17.02 19.85
CA GLY A 112 6.18 -17.79 19.12
C GLY A 112 5.90 -19.28 19.24
N ASN A 113 6.80 -20.03 19.89
CA ASN A 113 6.61 -21.47 20.13
C ASN A 113 5.89 -21.79 21.45
N ILE A 114 5.55 -20.79 22.27
CA ILE A 114 4.86 -20.96 23.54
C ILE A 114 3.37 -20.68 23.38
N SER A 115 2.55 -21.54 23.99
CA SER A 115 1.10 -21.42 24.05
C SER A 115 0.67 -21.33 25.52
N PHE A 116 0.05 -20.21 25.91
CA PHE A 116 -0.48 -20.05 27.27
C PHE A 116 -1.88 -20.66 27.40
N GLU A 117 -2.26 -20.99 28.63
CA GLU A 117 -3.60 -21.43 28.96
C GLU A 117 -4.64 -20.36 28.62
N LYS A 118 -5.84 -20.78 28.24
CA LYS A 118 -6.96 -19.86 27.97
C LYS A 118 -7.26 -19.06 29.25
N GLY A 119 -7.36 -17.74 29.11
CA GLY A 119 -7.62 -16.82 30.23
C GLY A 119 -6.40 -16.51 31.11
N ASP A 120 -5.17 -16.91 30.72
CA ASP A 120 -3.96 -16.52 31.45
C ASP A 120 -3.87 -14.99 31.57
N PRO A 121 -3.88 -14.43 32.79
CA PRO A 121 -3.98 -12.98 33.00
C PRO A 121 -2.72 -12.23 32.57
N THR A 122 -1.65 -12.94 32.24
CA THR A 122 -0.40 -12.36 31.74
C THR A 122 -0.58 -11.84 30.32
N ILE A 123 -1.39 -12.52 29.51
CA ILE A 123 -1.63 -12.15 28.11
C ILE A 123 -2.73 -11.10 28.05
N VAL A 124 -2.40 -9.93 27.50
CA VAL A 124 -3.36 -8.81 27.38
C VAL A 124 -3.86 -8.59 25.97
N GLY A 125 -3.39 -9.38 25.00
CA GLY A 125 -3.83 -9.35 23.61
C GLY A 125 -2.73 -9.73 22.62
N GLY A 126 -2.96 -9.44 21.35
CA GLY A 126 -2.00 -9.59 20.28
C GLY A 126 -1.79 -8.31 19.48
N MET A 127 -0.72 -8.25 18.71
CA MET A 127 -0.37 -7.14 17.83
C MET A 127 0.42 -7.69 16.65
N PHE A 128 0.16 -7.19 15.45
CA PHE A 128 1.02 -7.40 14.29
C PHE A 128 1.84 -6.15 13.99
N ALA A 129 2.95 -6.31 13.30
CA ALA A 129 3.86 -5.23 12.98
C ALA A 129 4.16 -5.20 11.49
N ILE A 130 4.33 -3.99 10.96
CA ILE A 130 4.83 -3.75 9.62
C ILE A 130 6.11 -2.94 9.78
N TRP A 131 7.23 -3.49 9.31
CA TRP A 131 8.52 -2.84 9.37
C TRP A 131 9.01 -2.47 7.98
N ASN A 132 9.41 -1.21 7.80
CA ASN A 132 10.01 -0.73 6.57
C ASN A 132 11.54 -0.81 6.66
N ASP A 133 12.06 -2.02 6.86
CA ASP A 133 13.50 -2.25 7.05
C ASP A 133 14.34 -1.75 5.87
N ILE A 134 13.81 -1.91 4.67
CA ILE A 134 14.50 -1.53 3.44
C ILE A 134 14.07 -0.12 3.02
N ALA A 135 14.72 0.89 3.59
CA ALA A 135 14.54 2.27 3.17
C ALA A 135 14.91 2.44 1.68
N GLY A 136 14.08 3.16 0.91
CA GLY A 136 14.37 3.42 -0.50
C GLY A 136 13.83 2.38 -1.49
N ASN A 137 13.14 1.34 -1.02
CA ASN A 137 12.66 0.24 -1.88
C ASN A 137 11.37 0.55 -2.67
N GLY A 138 10.86 1.78 -2.63
CA GLY A 138 9.71 2.20 -3.44
C GLY A 138 8.35 1.71 -2.92
N ILE A 139 8.28 1.12 -1.73
CA ILE A 139 7.03 0.82 -1.04
C ILE A 139 6.34 2.13 -0.64
N SER A 140 5.13 2.33 -1.13
CA SER A 140 4.27 3.47 -0.77
C SER A 140 3.39 3.20 0.45
N GLU A 141 2.76 4.24 1.00
CA GLU A 141 1.71 4.10 2.01
C GLU A 141 0.53 3.24 1.49
N LYS A 142 0.25 3.31 0.18
CA LYS A 142 -0.74 2.47 -0.49
C LYS A 142 -0.33 1.01 -0.52
N ASP A 143 0.94 0.74 -0.80
CA ASP A 143 1.52 -0.61 -0.78
C ASP A 143 1.51 -1.20 0.65
N VAL A 144 1.76 -0.39 1.67
CA VAL A 144 1.65 -0.77 3.09
C VAL A 144 0.21 -1.08 3.44
N HIS A 145 -0.73 -0.21 3.07
CA HIS A 145 -2.14 -0.43 3.36
C HIS A 145 -2.65 -1.71 2.68
N ASN A 146 -2.28 -1.96 1.42
CA ASN A 146 -2.63 -3.17 0.67
C ASN A 146 -2.16 -4.46 1.38
N ARG A 147 -0.97 -4.44 1.99
CA ARG A 147 -0.44 -5.56 2.80
C ARG A 147 -1.14 -5.69 4.15
N SER A 148 -1.48 -4.57 4.77
CA SER A 148 -2.08 -4.53 6.11
C SER A 148 -3.54 -4.93 6.14
N PHE A 149 -4.34 -4.56 5.12
CA PHE A 149 -5.79 -4.69 5.18
C PHE A 149 -6.27 -6.15 5.26
N PRO A 150 -5.74 -7.11 4.47
CA PRO A 150 -6.08 -8.51 4.63
C PRO A 150 -5.69 -9.08 6.00
N ALA A 151 -4.57 -8.63 6.57
CA ALA A 151 -4.14 -9.02 7.91
C ALA A 151 -5.10 -8.49 8.99
N LEU A 152 -5.53 -7.23 8.87
CA LEU A 152 -6.51 -6.62 9.78
C LEU A 152 -7.83 -7.39 9.82
N GLN A 153 -8.36 -7.80 8.66
CA GLN A 153 -9.60 -8.57 8.59
C GLN A 153 -9.53 -9.87 9.40
N VAL A 154 -8.41 -10.60 9.28
CA VAL A 154 -8.21 -11.87 10.00
C VAL A 154 -7.91 -11.65 11.46
N LEU A 155 -6.99 -10.74 11.78
CA LEU A 155 -6.56 -10.52 13.16
C LEU A 155 -7.68 -9.93 14.01
N ALA A 156 -8.55 -9.09 13.45
CA ALA A 156 -9.74 -8.61 14.15
C ALA A 156 -10.64 -9.77 14.62
N GLU A 157 -10.91 -10.73 13.74
CA GLU A 157 -11.67 -11.94 14.09
C GLU A 157 -10.96 -12.75 15.19
N LYS A 158 -9.66 -13.02 15.02
CA LYS A 158 -8.87 -13.84 15.94
C LYS A 158 -8.62 -13.20 17.30
N MET A 159 -8.67 -11.87 17.39
CA MET A 159 -8.45 -11.13 18.64
C MET A 159 -9.75 -10.81 19.37
N TRP A 160 -10.90 -10.85 18.70
CA TRP A 160 -12.19 -10.49 19.29
C TRP A 160 -13.07 -11.69 19.64
N ASN A 161 -13.18 -12.66 18.73
CA ASN A 161 -14.07 -13.80 18.91
C ASN A 161 -13.40 -14.96 19.65
N SER A 162 -14.23 -15.77 20.31
CA SER A 162 -13.77 -17.04 20.86
C SER A 162 -13.61 -18.08 19.76
N GLU A 163 -12.67 -19.01 19.96
CA GLU A 163 -12.41 -20.13 19.04
C GLU A 163 -13.69 -20.96 18.76
N GLU A 164 -14.54 -21.14 19.77
CA GLU A 164 -15.78 -21.92 19.71
C GLU A 164 -16.87 -21.31 18.82
N GLN A 165 -16.72 -20.04 18.42
CA GLN A 165 -17.67 -19.32 17.57
C GLN A 165 -17.12 -19.04 16.16
N SER A 166 -15.94 -19.57 15.84
CA SER A 166 -15.28 -19.31 14.56
C SER A 166 -16.01 -19.98 13.40
N LEU A 167 -16.23 -19.23 12.33
CA LEU A 167 -16.72 -19.77 11.06
C LEU A 167 -15.67 -20.69 10.43
N SER A 168 -16.10 -21.54 9.48
CA SER A 168 -15.13 -22.22 8.61
C SER A 168 -14.27 -21.19 7.87
N LEU A 169 -13.03 -21.53 7.53
CA LEU A 169 -12.16 -20.63 6.74
C LEU A 169 -12.84 -20.24 5.41
N PHE A 170 -13.58 -21.16 4.80
CA PHE A 170 -14.34 -20.88 3.58
C PHE A 170 -15.38 -19.79 3.81
N ASP A 171 -16.25 -19.95 4.81
CA ASP A 171 -17.32 -18.99 5.10
C ASP A 171 -16.77 -17.63 5.52
N PHE A 172 -15.70 -17.62 6.33
CA PHE A 172 -15.00 -16.39 6.69
C PHE A 172 -14.44 -15.69 5.44
N ASN A 173 -13.80 -16.43 4.53
CA ASN A 173 -13.25 -15.87 3.30
C ASN A 173 -14.33 -15.34 2.36
N GLN A 174 -15.54 -15.91 2.34
CA GLN A 174 -16.67 -15.34 1.60
C GLN A 174 -17.17 -14.05 2.26
N LYS A 175 -17.38 -14.06 3.59
CA LYS A 175 -17.90 -12.88 4.30
C LYS A 175 -16.93 -11.71 4.30
N LYS A 176 -15.63 -11.94 4.44
CA LYS A 176 -14.63 -10.85 4.49
C LYS A 176 -14.57 -10.02 3.20
N LEU A 177 -15.02 -10.56 2.05
CA LEU A 177 -15.09 -9.79 0.80
C LEU A 177 -16.07 -8.61 0.90
N SER A 178 -17.09 -8.72 1.75
CA SER A 178 -18.03 -7.62 2.05
C SER A 178 -17.49 -6.61 3.07
N VAL A 179 -16.41 -6.96 3.79
CA VAL A 179 -15.78 -6.09 4.78
C VAL A 179 -14.77 -5.20 4.07
N THR A 180 -15.18 -3.96 3.83
CA THR A 180 -14.35 -2.91 3.24
C THR A 180 -13.69 -2.06 4.34
N GLU A 181 -13.01 -1.00 3.93
CA GLU A 181 -12.45 -0.03 4.86
C GLU A 181 -13.56 0.69 5.63
N ALA A 182 -13.22 1.43 6.69
CA ALA A 182 -14.23 2.11 7.50
C ALA A 182 -15.11 3.05 6.64
N PRO A 183 -16.39 3.27 6.99
CA PRO A 183 -17.30 4.10 6.20
C PRO A 183 -16.69 5.46 5.82
N GLY A 184 -16.75 5.79 4.53
CA GLY A 184 -16.17 7.01 3.97
C GLY A 184 -14.69 6.94 3.61
N LEU A 185 -14.00 5.82 3.89
CA LEU A 185 -12.62 5.58 3.47
C LEU A 185 -12.54 4.70 2.23
N ASN A 186 -11.57 4.99 1.38
CA ASN A 186 -11.18 4.15 0.25
C ASN A 186 -9.68 4.31 -0.03
N LEU A 187 -8.84 3.95 0.94
CA LEU A 187 -7.39 4.12 0.84
C LEU A 187 -6.78 3.19 -0.21
N ARG A 188 -7.46 2.10 -0.59
CA ARG A 188 -7.02 1.20 -1.66
C ARG A 188 -7.40 1.65 -3.06
N GLY A 189 -8.29 2.63 -3.21
CA GLY A 189 -8.92 2.92 -4.50
C GLY A 189 -9.67 1.70 -5.06
N TYR A 190 -10.33 0.93 -4.18
CA TYR A 190 -11.07 -0.30 -4.51
C TYR A 190 -12.57 -0.01 -4.63
N TYR A 191 -13.19 -0.40 -5.73
CA TYR A 191 -14.60 -0.10 -6.02
C TYR A 191 -15.50 -1.34 -6.10
N GLY A 192 -15.01 -2.52 -5.67
CA GLY A 192 -15.76 -3.77 -5.73
C GLY A 192 -15.68 -4.45 -7.11
N GLU A 193 -15.76 -5.78 -7.11
CA GLU A 193 -15.64 -6.58 -8.35
C GLU A 193 -16.87 -6.48 -9.27
N SER A 194 -18.03 -6.06 -8.73
CA SER A 194 -19.25 -5.87 -9.52
C SER A 194 -19.18 -4.65 -10.45
N ILE A 195 -18.31 -3.69 -10.17
CA ILE A 195 -18.11 -2.48 -11.00
C ILE A 195 -16.91 -2.71 -11.90
N GLN A 196 -17.13 -3.25 -13.11
CA GLN A 196 -16.04 -3.43 -14.07
C GLN A 196 -15.58 -2.12 -14.72
N LYS A 197 -16.52 -1.21 -15.00
CA LYS A 197 -16.26 0.10 -15.62
C LYS A 197 -16.65 1.21 -14.65
N LEU A 198 -15.65 1.91 -14.12
CA LEU A 198 -15.80 2.95 -13.11
C LEU A 198 -16.17 4.30 -13.74
N MET A 199 -15.43 4.70 -14.78
CA MET A 199 -15.62 5.96 -15.50
C MET A 199 -15.69 5.66 -17.00
N ASP A 200 -16.58 6.36 -17.70
CA ASP A 200 -16.73 6.27 -19.15
C ASP A 200 -17.23 7.63 -19.65
N TYR A 201 -16.29 8.52 -19.98
CA TYR A 201 -16.56 9.90 -20.33
C TYR A 201 -16.38 10.14 -21.83
N HIS A 202 -17.46 10.63 -22.45
CA HIS A 202 -17.50 11.13 -23.82
C HIS A 202 -17.77 12.64 -23.81
N PHE A 203 -17.27 13.36 -24.80
CA PHE A 203 -17.31 14.83 -24.76
C PHE A 203 -18.29 15.44 -25.78
N GLU A 204 -19.50 14.88 -25.86
CA GLU A 204 -20.51 15.26 -26.85
C GLU A 204 -21.43 16.42 -26.45
N ASN A 205 -21.95 17.12 -27.46
CA ASN A 205 -22.89 18.24 -27.33
C ASN A 205 -22.38 19.37 -26.43
N ASN A 206 -21.06 19.59 -26.37
CA ASN A 206 -20.40 20.52 -25.47
C ASN A 206 -20.61 20.21 -23.96
N PHE A 207 -20.75 18.93 -23.62
CA PHE A 207 -20.81 18.45 -22.24
C PHE A 207 -19.86 17.27 -22.04
N ILE A 208 -19.40 17.10 -20.80
CA ILE A 208 -18.78 15.84 -20.38
C ILE A 208 -19.92 14.89 -20.00
N ASN A 209 -20.21 13.91 -20.88
CA ASN A 209 -21.25 12.92 -20.67
C ASN A 209 -20.61 11.67 -20.06
N SER A 210 -21.19 11.15 -18.97
CA SER A 210 -20.81 9.83 -18.47
C SER A 210 -21.84 8.80 -18.87
N VAL A 211 -21.37 7.66 -19.34
CA VAL A 211 -22.19 6.47 -19.59
C VAL A 211 -22.23 5.56 -18.35
N SER A 212 -21.43 5.85 -17.32
CA SER A 212 -21.47 5.14 -16.03
C SER A 212 -22.39 5.83 -15.01
N ASN A 213 -23.05 5.04 -14.16
CA ASN A 213 -24.07 5.49 -13.19
C ASN A 213 -23.53 6.38 -12.04
N ASN A 214 -22.24 6.73 -12.01
CA ASN A 214 -21.58 7.36 -10.86
C ASN A 214 -21.27 8.85 -11.09
N ASN A 215 -22.21 9.58 -11.68
CA ASN A 215 -21.96 10.85 -12.37
C ASN A 215 -22.07 12.13 -11.52
N SER A 216 -22.27 12.03 -10.20
CA SER A 216 -22.41 13.21 -9.35
C SER A 216 -21.03 13.79 -8.98
N GLY A 217 -20.76 15.03 -9.37
CA GLY A 217 -19.63 15.81 -8.84
C GLY A 217 -18.47 16.11 -9.79
N ILE A 218 -18.64 15.98 -11.12
CA ILE A 218 -17.63 16.48 -12.07
C ILE A 218 -17.69 18.02 -12.15
N ALA A 219 -16.52 18.66 -12.15
CA ALA A 219 -16.37 20.09 -12.38
C ALA A 219 -15.24 20.34 -13.38
N TYR A 220 -15.34 21.39 -14.20
CA TYR A 220 -14.32 21.70 -15.18
C TYR A 220 -14.21 23.20 -15.43
N GLU A 221 -12.99 23.65 -15.73
CA GLU A 221 -12.64 25.05 -15.95
C GLU A 221 -11.63 25.17 -17.09
N ASN A 222 -11.73 26.24 -17.87
CA ASN A 222 -10.79 26.56 -18.97
C ASN A 222 -10.63 25.42 -19.99
N ILE A 223 -11.72 24.69 -20.28
CA ILE A 223 -11.78 23.71 -21.36
C ILE A 223 -12.60 24.23 -22.53
N ALA A 224 -12.30 23.75 -23.73
CA ALA A 224 -13.08 23.97 -24.94
C ALA A 224 -13.37 22.62 -25.61
N PHE A 225 -14.53 22.52 -26.26
CA PHE A 225 -14.91 21.36 -27.04
C PHE A 225 -14.50 21.54 -28.49
N VAL A 226 -13.85 20.53 -29.06
CA VAL A 226 -13.30 20.53 -30.43
C VAL A 226 -13.56 19.18 -31.08
N ASN A 227 -13.23 19.02 -32.36
CA ASN A 227 -13.36 17.71 -33.03
C ASN A 227 -12.46 16.66 -32.35
N GLY A 228 -13.09 15.56 -31.92
CA GLY A 228 -12.46 14.42 -31.27
C GLY A 228 -11.89 13.40 -32.25
N ILE A 229 -11.49 12.23 -31.73
CA ILE A 229 -11.28 11.04 -32.56
C ILE A 229 -12.63 10.48 -32.99
N SER A 230 -13.64 10.62 -32.14
CA SER A 230 -15.05 10.33 -32.39
C SER A 230 -15.87 11.53 -31.93
N GLY A 231 -16.69 12.11 -32.81
CA GLY A 231 -17.51 13.26 -32.43
C GLY A 231 -16.70 14.44 -31.87
N GLN A 232 -16.92 14.76 -30.60
CA GLN A 232 -16.25 15.86 -29.90
C GLN A 232 -15.29 15.36 -28.82
N GLY A 233 -14.15 16.02 -28.73
CA GLY A 233 -13.18 15.91 -27.64
C GLY A 233 -13.02 17.23 -26.89
N ILE A 234 -12.17 17.24 -25.87
CA ILE A 234 -11.86 18.43 -25.06
C ILE A 234 -10.41 18.88 -25.24
N THR A 235 -10.18 20.18 -25.15
CA THR A 235 -8.85 20.77 -25.19
C THR A 235 -8.72 21.96 -24.23
N SER A 236 -7.49 22.34 -23.93
CA SER A 236 -7.18 23.61 -23.28
C SER A 236 -5.84 24.14 -23.73
N ASN A 237 -5.73 25.45 -23.92
CA ASN A 237 -4.49 26.18 -24.17
C ASN A 237 -4.08 27.08 -22.98
N ASN A 238 -4.81 26.99 -21.87
CA ASN A 238 -4.62 27.84 -20.69
C ASN A 238 -4.87 27.05 -19.40
N GLN A 239 -4.12 25.96 -19.21
CA GLN A 239 -4.14 25.14 -17.98
C GLN A 239 -5.55 24.68 -17.57
N GLY A 240 -6.26 24.05 -18.50
CA GLY A 240 -7.58 23.48 -18.27
C GLY A 240 -7.56 22.46 -17.14
N LYS A 241 -8.63 22.43 -16.36
CA LYS A 241 -8.79 21.53 -15.23
C LYS A 241 -10.11 20.79 -15.32
N ILE A 242 -10.09 19.49 -15.07
CA ILE A 242 -11.28 18.69 -14.78
C ILE A 242 -11.07 18.04 -13.41
N THR A 243 -12.05 18.18 -12.52
CA THR A 243 -12.11 17.50 -11.23
C THR A 243 -13.17 16.41 -11.30
N PHE A 244 -12.75 15.16 -11.10
CA PHE A 244 -13.59 13.98 -11.09
C PHE A 244 -14.03 13.63 -9.65
N PRO A 245 -15.12 12.86 -9.48
CA PRO A 245 -15.61 12.49 -8.14
C PRO A 245 -14.73 11.44 -7.43
N PHE A 246 -13.86 10.75 -8.16
CA PHE A 246 -12.97 9.71 -7.64
C PHE A 246 -11.58 10.26 -7.33
N GLU A 247 -11.04 9.90 -6.17
CA GLU A 247 -9.68 10.33 -5.78
C GLU A 247 -8.62 9.60 -6.61
N GLU A 248 -8.74 8.28 -6.66
CA GLU A 248 -7.74 7.38 -7.24
C GLU A 248 -8.33 5.98 -7.47
N ILE A 249 -7.64 5.15 -8.24
CA ILE A 249 -7.95 3.73 -8.44
C ILE A 249 -6.69 2.88 -8.22
N GLY A 250 -6.82 1.81 -7.45
CA GLY A 250 -5.71 0.93 -7.09
C GLY A 250 -6.12 -0.54 -7.15
N ASN A 251 -5.22 -1.44 -6.75
CA ASN A 251 -5.29 -2.87 -7.09
C ASN A 251 -5.29 -3.01 -8.62
N SER A 252 -6.09 -3.91 -9.17
CA SER A 252 -6.18 -4.20 -10.60
C SER A 252 -7.04 -3.18 -11.34
N TYR A 253 -6.46 -2.43 -12.28
CA TYR A 253 -7.18 -1.44 -13.06
C TYR A 253 -6.63 -1.27 -14.48
N THR A 254 -7.46 -0.68 -15.35
CA THR A 254 -7.08 -0.20 -16.68
C THR A 254 -7.62 1.22 -16.87
N VAL A 255 -6.76 2.17 -17.20
CA VAL A 255 -7.12 3.54 -17.58
C VAL A 255 -6.80 3.73 -19.05
N SER A 256 -7.76 4.20 -19.86
CA SER A 256 -7.56 4.42 -21.29
C SER A 256 -8.14 5.76 -21.74
N PHE A 257 -7.44 6.45 -22.63
CA PHE A 257 -7.94 7.67 -23.28
C PHE A 257 -7.21 7.91 -24.60
N TRP A 258 -7.87 8.61 -25.52
CA TRP A 258 -7.23 9.13 -26.72
C TRP A 258 -6.65 10.50 -26.44
N ALA A 259 -5.42 10.75 -26.90
CA ALA A 259 -4.74 12.01 -26.76
C ALA A 259 -4.07 12.43 -28.07
N LYS A 260 -4.18 13.71 -28.41
CA LYS A 260 -3.49 14.34 -29.55
C LYS A 260 -2.78 15.62 -29.11
N PRO A 261 -1.44 15.68 -29.12
CA PRO A 261 -0.73 16.91 -28.82
C PRO A 261 -0.92 17.93 -29.95
N VAL A 262 -1.26 19.17 -29.60
CA VAL A 262 -1.46 20.26 -30.55
C VAL A 262 -0.36 21.34 -30.51
N HIS A 263 0.61 21.20 -29.60
CA HIS A 263 1.77 22.09 -29.50
C HIS A 263 2.99 21.34 -28.93
N PRO A 264 4.24 21.73 -29.24
CA PRO A 264 5.44 21.06 -28.70
C PRO A 264 5.56 21.08 -27.16
N ASN A 265 4.91 22.02 -26.47
CA ASN A 265 4.91 22.10 -25.01
C ASN A 265 3.67 21.44 -24.36
N ALA A 266 2.98 20.58 -25.10
CA ALA A 266 1.78 19.91 -24.62
C ALA A 266 2.06 19.11 -23.34
N SER A 267 1.13 19.19 -22.38
CA SER A 267 1.23 18.47 -21.11
C SER A 267 -0.13 18.01 -20.58
N LEU A 268 -0.17 16.79 -20.05
CA LEU A 268 -1.28 16.23 -19.27
C LEU A 268 -0.76 15.81 -17.90
N ASN A 269 -1.51 16.11 -16.85
CA ASN A 269 -1.23 15.63 -15.50
C ASN A 269 -2.51 15.15 -14.83
N PHE A 270 -2.57 13.86 -14.53
CA PHE A 270 -3.55 13.28 -13.63
C PHE A 270 -2.99 13.35 -12.21
N LYS A 271 -3.76 13.89 -11.26
CA LYS A 271 -3.32 14.17 -9.89
C LYS A 271 -4.31 13.65 -8.86
N SER A 272 -3.78 13.09 -7.78
CA SER A 272 -4.49 12.81 -6.54
C SER A 272 -3.64 13.33 -5.38
N LYS A 273 -4.12 13.14 -4.15
CA LYS A 273 -3.32 13.40 -2.95
C LYS A 273 -1.97 12.66 -2.92
N HIS A 274 -1.86 11.49 -3.56
CA HIS A 274 -0.72 10.57 -3.36
C HIS A 274 0.20 10.45 -4.59
N ALA A 275 -0.31 10.72 -5.80
CA ALA A 275 0.44 10.49 -7.02
C ALA A 275 0.12 11.52 -8.11
N ILE A 276 1.06 11.62 -9.06
CA ILE A 276 0.90 12.34 -10.32
C ILE A 276 1.28 11.39 -11.45
N PHE A 277 0.38 11.16 -12.40
CA PHE A 277 0.74 10.57 -13.69
C PHE A 277 0.81 11.70 -14.71
N TYR A 278 1.88 11.75 -15.49
CA TYR A 278 2.14 12.87 -16.40
C TYR A 278 2.57 12.40 -17.79
N ILE A 279 2.15 13.20 -18.77
CA ILE A 279 2.67 13.18 -20.14
C ILE A 279 3.13 14.61 -20.39
N ASN A 280 4.44 14.83 -20.49
CA ASN A 280 5.02 16.13 -20.80
C ASN A 280 5.86 16.02 -22.08
N PRO A 281 6.39 17.12 -22.66
CA PRO A 281 7.07 17.09 -23.94
C PRO A 281 8.24 16.09 -24.06
N ASN A 282 8.83 15.69 -22.92
CA ASN A 282 10.01 14.85 -22.89
C ASN A 282 9.71 13.43 -22.44
N VAL A 283 8.75 13.25 -21.52
CA VAL A 283 8.58 11.99 -20.80
C VAL A 283 7.13 11.67 -20.47
N ILE A 284 6.81 10.38 -20.53
CA ILE A 284 5.61 9.76 -19.94
C ILE A 284 6.05 9.04 -18.67
N GLY A 285 5.44 9.35 -17.54
CA GLY A 285 5.85 8.79 -16.26
C GLY A 285 4.88 9.09 -15.13
N TYR A 286 5.30 8.75 -13.92
CA TYR A 286 4.56 9.08 -12.72
C TYR A 286 5.48 9.34 -11.53
N SER A 287 4.98 10.15 -10.62
CA SER A 287 5.62 10.45 -9.34
C SER A 287 4.70 10.04 -8.19
N ARG A 288 5.25 9.41 -7.16
CA ARG A 288 4.54 9.15 -5.90
C ARG A 288 5.51 9.11 -4.73
N GLU A 289 5.15 9.74 -3.62
CA GLU A 289 5.91 9.69 -2.35
C GLU A 289 7.42 9.96 -2.50
N GLY A 290 7.80 10.92 -3.35
CA GLY A 290 9.20 11.29 -3.60
C GLY A 290 9.97 10.36 -4.54
N TYR A 291 9.30 9.37 -5.14
CA TYR A 291 9.86 8.55 -6.22
C TYR A 291 9.32 8.99 -7.57
N ASP A 292 10.22 9.10 -8.56
CA ASP A 292 9.89 9.35 -9.96
C ASP A 292 10.18 8.11 -10.80
N TYR A 293 9.25 7.78 -11.68
CA TYR A 293 9.31 6.61 -12.53
C TYR A 293 9.00 7.00 -13.98
N GLU A 294 10.02 6.87 -14.83
CA GLU A 294 9.89 7.07 -16.26
C GLU A 294 9.40 5.77 -16.94
N LEU A 295 8.32 5.90 -17.72
CA LEU A 295 7.78 4.81 -18.51
C LEU A 295 8.36 4.84 -19.93
N SER A 296 8.46 6.02 -20.54
CA SER A 296 9.09 6.21 -21.84
C SER A 296 9.45 7.67 -22.07
N GLU A 297 10.42 7.90 -22.96
CA GLU A 297 10.51 9.18 -23.67
C GLU A 297 9.17 9.47 -24.39
N ASN A 298 8.76 10.74 -24.41
CA ASN A 298 7.55 11.13 -25.11
C ASN A 298 7.86 11.39 -26.59
N THR A 299 7.42 10.47 -27.45
CA THR A 299 7.55 10.57 -28.91
C THR A 299 6.19 10.79 -29.60
N LEU A 300 5.15 11.15 -28.84
CA LEU A 300 3.81 11.41 -29.37
C LEU A 300 3.86 12.59 -30.36
N GLN A 301 3.55 12.31 -31.61
CA GLN A 301 3.48 13.31 -32.68
C GLN A 301 2.10 13.97 -32.70
N SER A 302 1.88 14.98 -33.57
CA SER A 302 0.59 15.66 -33.75
C SER A 302 -0.50 14.80 -34.42
N ASN A 303 -0.60 13.53 -34.01
CA ASN A 303 -1.60 12.54 -34.39
C ASN A 303 -2.34 12.04 -33.14
N TRP A 304 -3.43 11.30 -33.36
CA TRP A 304 -4.15 10.65 -32.27
C TRP A 304 -3.38 9.41 -31.77
N HIS A 305 -3.29 9.29 -30.45
CA HIS A 305 -2.67 8.17 -29.78
C HIS A 305 -3.58 7.67 -28.66
N MET A 306 -3.87 6.37 -28.64
CA MET A 306 -4.55 5.76 -27.50
C MET A 306 -3.51 5.45 -26.44
N ILE A 307 -3.65 6.07 -25.27
CA ILE A 307 -2.81 5.82 -24.10
C ILE A 307 -3.57 4.89 -23.18
N THR A 308 -2.95 3.78 -22.78
CA THR A 308 -3.54 2.84 -21.82
C THR A 308 -2.54 2.52 -20.71
N ILE A 309 -2.98 2.70 -19.47
CA ILE A 309 -2.22 2.40 -18.26
C ILE A 309 -2.89 1.24 -17.53
N ILE A 310 -2.13 0.19 -17.25
CA ILE A 310 -2.58 -0.95 -16.46
C ILE A 310 -1.76 -1.02 -15.19
N GLY A 311 -2.42 -1.12 -14.04
CA GLY A 311 -1.74 -1.25 -12.75
C GLY A 311 -2.34 -2.35 -11.91
N ASN A 312 -1.49 -2.94 -11.08
CA ASN A 312 -1.86 -3.88 -10.02
C ASN A 312 -0.92 -3.74 -8.82
N LYS A 313 -1.08 -4.62 -7.82
CA LYS A 313 -0.27 -4.60 -6.59
C LYS A 313 1.22 -4.91 -6.80
N GLU A 314 1.62 -5.31 -8.01
CA GLU A 314 2.98 -5.77 -8.35
C GLU A 314 3.64 -4.93 -9.44
N GLN A 315 2.86 -4.32 -10.34
CA GLN A 315 3.39 -3.68 -11.54
C GLN A 315 2.54 -2.50 -12.05
N THR A 316 3.14 -1.69 -12.93
CA THR A 316 2.46 -0.68 -13.74
C THR A 316 2.95 -0.77 -15.19
N SER A 317 2.05 -0.72 -16.16
CA SER A 317 2.37 -0.89 -17.58
C SER A 317 1.79 0.24 -18.40
N LEU A 318 2.55 0.69 -19.41
CA LEU A 318 2.15 1.67 -20.40
C LEU A 318 2.00 0.97 -21.76
N PHE A 319 0.85 1.19 -22.39
CA PHE A 319 0.59 0.84 -23.78
C PHE A 319 0.27 2.11 -24.57
N ILE A 320 0.75 2.16 -25.82
CA ILE A 320 0.41 3.20 -26.78
C ILE A 320 -0.05 2.52 -28.06
N ASN A 321 -1.24 2.89 -28.54
CA ASN A 321 -1.83 2.34 -29.77
C ASN A 321 -1.91 0.79 -29.75
N GLY A 322 -2.27 0.22 -28.59
CA GLY A 322 -2.36 -1.23 -28.39
C GLY A 322 -1.02 -1.96 -28.22
N GLN A 323 0.11 -1.26 -28.29
CA GLN A 323 1.43 -1.85 -28.14
C GLN A 323 2.01 -1.57 -26.75
N LEU A 324 2.56 -2.60 -26.09
CA LEU A 324 3.26 -2.46 -24.82
C LEU A 324 4.54 -1.66 -25.02
N ILE A 325 4.67 -0.54 -24.32
CA ILE A 325 5.86 0.31 -24.33
C ILE A 325 6.78 -0.02 -23.16
N LYS A 326 6.21 -0.10 -21.96
CA LYS A 326 6.98 -0.37 -20.73
C LYS A 326 6.15 -1.14 -19.73
N LYS A 327 6.84 -2.05 -19.04
CA LYS A 327 6.34 -2.76 -17.86
C LYS A 327 7.26 -2.44 -16.68
N MET A 328 6.71 -1.81 -15.64
CA MET A 328 7.41 -1.46 -14.40
C MET A 328 7.11 -2.54 -13.36
N GLU A 329 7.88 -3.62 -13.42
CA GLU A 329 7.84 -4.69 -12.42
C GLU A 329 8.80 -4.37 -11.26
N THR A 330 8.62 -5.12 -10.17
CA THR A 330 9.58 -5.14 -9.08
C THR A 330 10.95 -5.54 -9.61
N GLU A 331 11.96 -4.71 -9.34
CA GLU A 331 13.32 -4.90 -9.84
C GLU A 331 14.28 -5.18 -8.69
N LYS A 332 15.17 -6.15 -8.86
CA LYS A 332 16.26 -6.38 -7.91
C LYS A 332 17.38 -5.35 -8.15
N ILE A 333 17.61 -4.49 -7.18
CA ILE A 333 18.69 -3.50 -7.17
C ILE A 333 19.89 -4.07 -6.44
N VAL A 334 21.08 -3.89 -7.01
CA VAL A 334 22.36 -4.18 -6.36
C VAL A 334 22.98 -2.86 -5.91
N LEU A 335 23.30 -2.74 -4.62
CA LEU A 335 23.95 -1.54 -4.10
C LEU A 335 25.40 -1.45 -4.61
N PRO A 336 25.94 -0.23 -4.81
CA PRO A 336 27.30 -0.03 -5.32
C PRO A 336 28.39 -0.37 -4.28
N TYR A 337 28.00 -0.85 -3.10
CA TYR A 337 28.88 -1.27 -2.02
C TYR A 337 28.42 -2.61 -1.45
N LYS A 338 29.36 -3.30 -0.83
CA LYS A 338 29.19 -4.63 -0.24
C LYS A 338 29.04 -4.55 1.28
N ASP A 339 28.57 -5.64 1.87
CA ASP A 339 28.55 -5.78 3.32
C ASP A 339 29.96 -5.98 3.91
N LYS A 340 30.03 -6.02 5.24
CA LYS A 340 31.28 -6.25 6.00
C LYS A 340 31.96 -7.60 5.73
N THR A 341 31.28 -8.52 5.03
CA THR A 341 31.78 -9.84 4.63
C THR A 341 32.12 -9.92 3.13
N ASP A 342 32.20 -8.77 2.46
CA ASP A 342 32.45 -8.63 1.02
C ASP A 342 31.36 -9.25 0.12
N LYS A 343 30.12 -9.35 0.62
CA LYS A 343 28.96 -9.82 -0.15
C LYS A 343 28.16 -8.66 -0.73
N GLU A 344 27.62 -8.87 -1.93
CA GLU A 344 26.70 -7.92 -2.57
C GLU A 344 25.45 -7.73 -1.72
N ILE A 345 25.05 -6.46 -1.56
CA ILE A 345 23.79 -6.11 -0.90
C ILE A 345 22.77 -5.86 -2.00
N THR A 346 21.62 -6.52 -1.90
CA THR A 346 20.56 -6.39 -2.89
C THR A 346 19.20 -6.19 -2.23
N TYR A 347 18.32 -5.43 -2.87
CA TYR A 347 16.94 -5.28 -2.43
C TYR A 347 15.97 -5.22 -3.61
N ASN A 348 14.69 -5.49 -3.35
CA ASN A 348 13.64 -5.41 -4.37
C ASN A 348 13.01 -4.02 -4.37
N LYS A 349 13.07 -3.31 -5.50
CA LYS A 349 12.45 -2.00 -5.69
C LYS A 349 11.07 -2.14 -6.34
N VAL A 350 10.04 -1.77 -5.60
CA VAL A 350 8.63 -1.77 -6.02
C VAL A 350 8.31 -0.49 -6.80
N LYS A 351 7.50 -0.62 -7.85
CA LYS A 351 7.18 0.43 -8.83
C LYS A 351 5.71 0.37 -9.26
N THR A 352 4.84 0.18 -8.29
CA THR A 352 3.38 0.21 -8.45
C THR A 352 2.89 1.64 -8.68
N LEU A 353 1.65 1.80 -9.13
CA LEU A 353 0.96 3.08 -9.18
C LEU A 353 -0.47 2.84 -8.72
N THR A 354 -0.93 3.61 -7.74
CA THR A 354 -2.37 3.83 -7.53
C THR A 354 -2.72 5.03 -8.41
N PHE A 355 -3.48 4.81 -9.48
CA PHE A 355 -3.63 5.81 -10.53
C PHE A 355 -4.42 7.02 -10.01
N PRO A 356 -3.87 8.24 -10.13
CA PRO A 356 -4.53 9.44 -9.65
C PRO A 356 -5.73 9.79 -10.54
N LEU A 357 -6.91 9.97 -9.95
CA LEU A 357 -8.13 10.28 -10.71
C LEU A 357 -8.73 11.65 -10.38
N ARG A 358 -8.37 12.27 -9.25
CA ARG A 358 -9.07 13.47 -8.75
C ARG A 358 -9.07 14.60 -9.78
N ASP A 359 -7.90 15.00 -10.25
CA ASP A 359 -7.73 16.16 -11.11
C ASP A 359 -6.99 15.80 -12.39
N LEU A 360 -7.54 16.19 -13.54
CA LEU A 360 -6.85 16.20 -14.83
C LEU A 360 -6.54 17.64 -15.21
N MET A 361 -5.26 17.99 -15.18
CA MET A 361 -4.72 19.24 -15.68
C MET A 361 -4.22 19.04 -17.11
N MET A 362 -4.65 19.87 -18.05
CA MET A 362 -4.26 19.76 -19.45
C MET A 362 -3.84 21.09 -20.05
N ASN A 363 -2.85 21.01 -20.94
CA ASN A 363 -2.42 22.13 -21.76
C ASN A 363 -1.95 21.62 -23.13
N ASN A 364 -2.45 22.22 -24.19
CA ASN A 364 -2.15 21.93 -25.59
C ASN A 364 -2.27 20.45 -25.98
N TYR A 365 -3.25 19.76 -25.40
CA TYR A 365 -3.70 18.43 -25.82
C TYR A 365 -5.19 18.49 -26.19
N ILE A 366 -5.59 17.64 -27.14
CA ILE A 366 -6.98 17.22 -27.28
C ILE A 366 -7.10 15.84 -26.64
N ILE A 367 -8.08 15.63 -25.78
CA ILE A 367 -8.39 14.35 -25.15
C ILE A 367 -9.79 13.92 -25.58
N ASP A 368 -9.96 12.62 -25.77
CA ASP A 368 -11.24 12.02 -26.09
C ASP A 368 -11.38 10.62 -25.46
N GLU A 369 -12.62 10.14 -25.32
CA GLU A 369 -12.95 8.76 -24.92
C GLU A 369 -12.21 8.29 -23.63
N PHE A 370 -12.39 9.02 -22.53
CA PHE A 370 -11.69 8.72 -21.27
C PHE A 370 -12.43 7.67 -20.44
N LYS A 371 -11.80 6.50 -20.28
CA LYS A 371 -12.39 5.34 -19.62
C LYS A 371 -11.50 4.82 -18.50
N VAL A 372 -12.13 4.39 -17.40
CA VAL A 372 -11.46 3.75 -16.26
C VAL A 372 -12.19 2.46 -15.92
N TYR A 373 -11.46 1.37 -15.92
CA TYR A 373 -11.93 0.03 -15.62
C TYR A 373 -11.28 -0.49 -14.34
N ASN A 374 -12.07 -1.12 -13.48
CA ASN A 374 -11.61 -1.76 -12.25
C ASN A 374 -11.18 -3.22 -12.48
N ILE A 375 -10.59 -3.46 -13.65
CA ILE A 375 -10.07 -4.76 -14.11
C ILE A 375 -8.82 -4.52 -14.96
N GLU A 376 -7.94 -5.51 -15.00
CA GLU A 376 -6.78 -5.52 -15.89
C GLU A 376 -7.21 -6.07 -17.26
N PHE A 377 -7.01 -5.29 -18.31
CA PHE A 377 -7.22 -5.78 -19.67
C PHE A 377 -6.08 -6.70 -20.11
N SER A 378 -6.46 -7.77 -20.81
CA SER A 378 -5.55 -8.55 -21.64
C SER A 378 -5.06 -7.75 -22.84
N LYS A 379 -3.97 -8.19 -23.46
CA LYS A 379 -3.43 -7.56 -24.67
C LYS A 379 -4.46 -7.47 -25.80
N ASP A 380 -5.30 -8.50 -25.95
CA ASP A 380 -6.32 -8.55 -27.00
C ASP A 380 -7.46 -7.57 -26.72
N GLU A 381 -7.86 -7.38 -25.47
CA GLU A 381 -8.84 -6.37 -25.07
C GLU A 381 -8.34 -4.94 -25.33
N ILE A 382 -7.06 -4.65 -25.01
CA ILE A 382 -6.44 -3.35 -25.32
C ILE A 382 -6.44 -3.11 -26.83
N LEU A 383 -6.05 -4.13 -27.62
CA LEU A 383 -6.02 -4.01 -29.08
C LEU A 383 -7.43 -3.87 -29.66
N SER A 384 -8.41 -4.53 -29.07
CA SER A 384 -9.83 -4.39 -29.43
C SER A 384 -10.31 -2.96 -29.22
N GLU A 385 -10.07 -2.37 -28.03
CA GLU A 385 -10.43 -0.97 -27.75
C GLU A 385 -9.75 0.01 -28.72
N TYR A 386 -8.47 -0.22 -29.05
CA TYR A 386 -7.75 0.61 -30.02
C TYR A 386 -8.41 0.60 -31.40
N ASN A 387 -8.84 -0.57 -31.86
CA ASN A 387 -9.39 -0.73 -33.21
C ASN A 387 -10.80 -0.16 -33.37
N LEU A 388 -11.50 0.21 -32.28
CA LEU A 388 -12.84 0.79 -32.36
C LEU A 388 -12.87 2.16 -33.07
N TYR A 389 -11.76 2.89 -33.06
CA TYR A 389 -11.68 4.29 -33.54
C TYR A 389 -10.66 4.48 -34.68
N LYS A 390 -10.21 3.38 -35.28
CA LYS A 390 -9.19 3.38 -36.34
C LYS A 390 -9.77 3.57 -37.74
#